data_AF-A0AAW9EIM1-F1
#
_entry.id   AF-A0AAW9EIM1-F1
#
_cell.length_a   1.000
_cell.length_b   1.000
_cell.length_c   1.000
_cell.angle_alpha   90.00
_cell.angle_beta   90.00
_cell.angle_gamma   90.00
#
_symmetry.space_group_name_H-M   'P 1'
#
loop_
_entity.id
_entity.type
_entity.pdbx_description
1 polymer ?
#
loop_
_entity_poly.entity_id
_entity_poly.type
_entity_poly.pdbx_seq_one_letter_code
_entity_poly.pdbx_strand_id
1 'polypeptide(L)' 'SLVSFLQKLDWGVAVLADLDACRRVAYENVVDVANAGIDYAELRFSPYYMAMKHQLPIEGVVEAIIDGVQSALHTY' A
#
# COMPACT_ATOMS: atom_id res chain seq x y z
N SER A 1 -21.78 10.78 -3.48
CA SER A 1 -20.89 11.94 -3.67
C SER A 1 -19.44 11.47 -3.64
N LEU A 2 -18.44 12.33 -3.90
CA LEU A 2 -17.01 12.00 -3.73
C LEU A 2 -16.73 11.44 -2.32
N VAL A 3 -17.35 12.03 -1.30
CA VAL A 3 -17.23 11.59 0.09
C VAL A 3 -17.72 10.15 0.28
N SER A 4 -18.83 9.75 -0.38
CA SER A 4 -19.34 8.37 -0.33
C SER A 4 -18.43 7.36 -1.02
N PHE A 5 -17.61 7.78 -1.99
CA PHE A 5 -16.63 6.91 -2.64
C PHE A 5 -15.45 6.63 -1.69
N LEU A 6 -14.96 7.64 -0.97
CA LEU A 6 -13.86 7.50 0.00
C LEU A 6 -14.20 6.48 1.10
N GLN A 7 -15.46 6.41 1.53
CA GLN A 7 -15.92 5.43 2.51
C GLN A 7 -15.73 3.96 2.07
N LYS A 8 -15.61 3.69 0.76
CA LYS A 8 -15.32 2.34 0.27
C LYS A 8 -13.86 1.95 0.48
N LEU A 9 -12.94 2.92 0.48
CA LEU A 9 -11.51 2.67 0.75
C LEU A 9 -11.24 2.34 2.22
N ASP A 10 -12.12 2.76 3.14
CA ASP A 10 -12.01 2.45 4.56
C ASP A 10 -11.99 0.92 4.82
N TRP A 11 -12.65 0.12 3.97
CA TRP A 11 -12.64 -1.33 4.06
C TRP A 11 -11.29 -1.94 3.65
N GLY A 12 -10.61 -1.37 2.66
CA GLY A 12 -9.28 -1.83 2.23
C GLY A 12 -8.21 -1.49 3.26
N VAL A 13 -8.28 -0.31 3.86
CA VAL A 13 -7.37 0.08 4.94
C VAL A 13 -7.65 -0.67 6.24
N ALA A 14 -8.89 -1.12 6.45
CA ALA A 14 -9.26 -1.91 7.62
C ALA A 14 -8.45 -3.20 7.79
N VAL A 15 -7.94 -3.78 6.70
CA VAL A 15 -7.21 -5.04 6.73
C VAL A 15 -5.70 -4.86 6.87
N LEU A 16 -5.19 -3.62 6.88
CA LEU A 16 -3.79 -3.29 7.14
C LEU A 16 -3.48 -3.38 8.63
N ALA A 17 -3.60 -4.59 9.19
CA ALA A 17 -3.53 -4.84 10.62
C ALA A 17 -2.14 -4.62 11.22
N ASP A 18 -1.08 -4.77 10.41
CA ASP A 18 0.31 -4.68 10.83
C ASP A 18 1.22 -4.18 9.68
N LEU A 19 2.50 -3.99 9.98
CA LEU A 19 3.49 -3.51 9.00
C LEU A 19 3.75 -4.54 7.89
N ASP A 20 3.63 -5.84 8.17
CA ASP A 20 3.78 -6.88 7.16
C ASP A 20 2.63 -6.83 6.13
N ALA A 21 1.41 -6.51 6.56
CA ALA A 21 0.28 -6.27 5.67
C ALA A 21 0.54 -5.05 4.76
N CYS A 22 1.09 -3.96 5.29
CA CYS A 22 1.51 -2.80 4.49
C CYS A 22 2.55 -3.20 3.44
N ARG A 23 3.60 -3.92 3.85
CA ARG A 23 4.65 -4.42 2.96
C ARG A 23 4.09 -5.30 1.85
N ARG A 24 3.20 -6.23 2.20
CA ARG A 24 2.56 -7.15 1.25
C ARG A 24 1.74 -6.41 0.20
N VAL A 25 0.93 -5.43 0.60
CA VAL A 25 0.14 -4.63 -0.35
C VAL A 25 1.05 -3.86 -1.31
N ALA A 26 2.15 -3.28 -0.83
CA ALA A 26 3.13 -2.64 -1.71
C ALA A 26 3.76 -3.60 -2.71
N TYR A 27 4.16 -4.80 -2.26
CA TYR A 27 4.70 -5.84 -3.14
C TYR A 27 3.68 -6.24 -4.22
N GLU A 28 2.44 -6.56 -3.84
CA GLU A 28 1.38 -6.97 -4.76
C GLU A 28 1.04 -5.86 -5.76
N ASN A 29 1.09 -4.57 -5.35
CA ASN A 29 0.86 -3.44 -6.27
C ASN A 29 1.90 -3.39 -7.39
N VAL A 30 3.17 -3.69 -7.13
CA VAL A 30 4.21 -3.74 -8.17
C VAL A 30 3.98 -4.92 -9.11
N VAL A 31 3.58 -6.08 -8.56
CA VAL A 31 3.22 -7.26 -9.37
C VAL A 31 2.05 -6.95 -10.31
N ASP A 32 1.03 -6.24 -9.81
CA ASP A 32 -0.12 -5.83 -10.62
C ASP A 32 0.27 -4.83 -11.73
N VAL A 33 1.17 -3.89 -11.44
CA VAL A 33 1.74 -2.97 -12.44
C VAL A 33 2.45 -3.75 -13.55
N ALA A 34 3.31 -4.69 -13.18
CA ALA A 34 4.05 -5.53 -14.14
C ALA A 34 3.10 -6.39 -14.98
N ASN A 35 2.11 -7.04 -14.35
CA ASN A 35 1.10 -7.84 -15.04
C ASN A 35 0.21 -7.02 -15.98
N ALA A 36 0.01 -5.74 -15.67
CA ALA A 36 -0.70 -4.80 -16.54
C ALA A 36 0.14 -4.32 -17.74
N GLY A 37 1.42 -4.71 -17.83
CA GLY A 37 2.33 -4.27 -18.89
C GLY A 37 2.70 -2.79 -18.80
N ILE A 38 2.71 -2.23 -17.59
CA ILE A 38 3.06 -0.83 -17.35
C ILE A 38 4.58 -0.73 -17.13
N ASP A 39 5.26 -0.01 -18.02
CA ASP A 39 6.73 0.15 -17.96
C ASP A 39 7.19 1.05 -16.79
N TYR A 40 6.35 1.99 -16.36
CA TYR A 40 6.64 2.94 -15.29
C TYR A 40 5.37 3.34 -14.55
N ALA A 41 5.40 3.26 -13.22
CA ALA A 41 4.29 3.63 -12.36
C ALA A 41 4.74 4.49 -11.17
N GLU A 42 3.94 5.50 -10.85
CA GLU A 42 4.08 6.29 -9.62
C GLU A 42 3.05 5.83 -8.58
N LEU A 43 3.48 5.01 -7.63
CA LEU A 43 2.62 4.50 -6.56
C LEU A 43 2.48 5.56 -5.46
N ARG A 44 1.27 6.09 -5.30
CA ARG A 44 0.94 7.11 -4.29
C ARG A 44 0.18 6.46 -3.13
N PHE A 45 0.59 6.77 -1.90
CA PHE A 45 -0.06 6.26 -0.70
C PHE A 45 -0.13 7.34 0.39
N SER A 46 -1.03 7.15 1.36
CA SER A 46 -1.16 8.02 2.53
C SER A 46 -0.82 7.22 3.80
N PRO A 47 0.41 7.38 4.34
CA PRO A 47 0.85 6.64 5.52
C PRO A 47 -0.09 6.83 6.71
N TYR A 48 -0.54 8.07 6.95
CA TYR A 48 -1.46 8.40 8.03
C TYR A 48 -2.78 7.65 7.91
N TYR A 49 -3.37 7.66 6.70
CA TYR A 49 -4.65 6.98 6.47
C TYR A 49 -4.50 5.46 6.67
N MET A 50 -3.42 4.87 6.16
CA MET A 50 -3.12 3.44 6.32
C MET A 50 -2.90 3.04 7.79
N ALA A 51 -2.22 3.89 8.56
CA ALA A 51 -1.95 3.66 9.98
C ALA A 51 -3.17 3.87 10.89
N MET A 52 -4.11 4.74 10.51
CA MET A 52 -5.16 5.27 11.39
C MET A 52 -6.01 4.20 12.08
N LYS A 53 -6.37 3.13 11.38
CA LYS A 53 -7.29 2.10 11.89
C LYS A 53 -6.66 1.28 13.03
N HIS A 54 -5.40 0.89 12.87
CA HIS A 54 -4.68 0.02 13.81
C HIS A 54 -3.60 0.76 14.61
N GLN A 55 -3.55 2.10 14.50
CA GLN A 55 -2.58 2.98 15.17
C GLN A 55 -1.13 2.55 14.93
N LEU A 56 -0.80 2.15 13.69
CA LEU A 56 0.56 1.77 13.32
C LEU A 56 1.52 2.96 13.40
N PRO A 57 2.82 2.73 13.67
CA PRO A 57 3.82 3.78 13.57
C PRO A 57 3.94 4.23 12.11
N ILE A 58 3.78 5.53 11.86
CA ILE A 58 3.72 6.10 10.51
C ILE A 58 5.04 5.87 9.76
N GLU A 59 6.15 6.04 10.46
CA GLU A 59 7.50 5.79 9.95
C GLU A 59 7.64 4.32 9.53
N GLY A 60 7.19 3.40 10.37
CA GLY A 60 7.19 1.97 10.06
C GLY A 60 6.32 1.61 8.85
N VAL A 61 5.18 2.28 8.66
CA VAL A 61 4.35 2.10 7.45
C VAL A 61 5.11 2.56 6.20
N VAL A 62 5.81 3.70 6.26
CA VAL A 62 6.62 4.18 5.13
C VAL A 62 7.75 3.20 4.82
N GLU A 63 8.47 2.73 5.85
CA GLU A 63 9.55 1.73 5.72
C GLU A 63 9.04 0.42 5.10
N ALA A 64 7.91 -0.10 5.59
CA ALA A 64 7.30 -1.33 5.08
C ALA A 64 6.90 -1.21 3.60
N ILE A 65 6.36 -0.05 3.20
CA ILE A 65 5.99 0.20 1.80
C ILE A 65 7.22 0.26 0.89
N ILE A 66 8.28 0.96 1.32
CA ILE A 66 9.55 1.01 0.58
C ILE A 66 10.12 -0.40 0.40
N ASP A 67 10.15 -1.19 1.47
CA ASP A 67 10.68 -2.56 1.44
C ASP A 67 9.83 -3.48 0.54
N GLY A 68 8.50 -3.37 0.58
CA GLY A 68 7.59 -4.12 -0.28
C GLY A 68 7.80 -3.83 -1.76
N VAL A 69 7.91 -2.55 -2.13
CA VAL A 69 8.18 -2.12 -3.50
C VAL A 69 9.55 -2.63 -3.98
N GLN A 70 10.60 -2.44 -3.17
CA GLN A 70 11.95 -2.91 -3.53
C GLN A 70 12.01 -4.43 -3.68
N SER A 71 11.40 -5.17 -2.76
CA SER A 71 11.34 -6.64 -2.80
C SER A 71 10.72 -7.15 -4.12
N ALA A 72 9.68 -6.48 -4.62
CA ALA A 72 9.05 -6.84 -5.89
C ALA A 72 9.94 -6.50 -7.10
N LEU A 73 10.58 -5.32 -7.11
CA LEU A 73 11.48 -4.91 -8.20
C LEU A 73 12.72 -5.80 -8.35
N HIS A 74 13.11 -6.56 -7.32
CA HIS A 74 14.18 -7.55 -7.46
C HIS A 74 13.74 -8.84 -8.16
N THR A 75 12.42 -9.03 -8.33
CA THR A 75 11.82 -10.25 -8.88
C THR A 75 11.37 -10.08 -10.34
N TYR A 76 11.13 -8.84 -10.80
CA TYR A 76 10.65 -8.47 -12.14
C TYR A 76 11.56 -7.44 -12.79
#